data_AF-A0A1J3IMT1-F1
#
_entry.id   AF-A0A1J3IMT1-F1
#
_cell.length_a   1.000
_cell.length_b   1.000
_cell.length_c   1.000
_cell.angle_alpha   90.00
_cell.angle_beta   90.00
_cell.angle_gamma   90.00
#
_symmetry.space_group_name_H-M   'P 1'
#
loop_
_entity.id
_entity.type
_entity.pdbx_description
1 polymer ?
#
loop_
_entity_poly.entity_id
_entity_poly.type
_entity_poly.pdbx_seq_one_letter_code
_entity_poly.pdbx_strand_id
1 'polypeptide(L)' 'PELEESVLVIGKVLEGMGVVEKMRQVKTVRDNTGSPYFRVAKVIGDKRAVVAERGFNRPYSKVLVTNCGVMEESQSL' A
#
# COMPACT_ATOMS: atom_id res chain seq x y z
N PRO A 1 1.67 11.39 -12.18
CA PRO A 1 2.91 12.10 -12.56
C PRO A 1 4.12 11.76 -11.67
N GLU A 2 4.06 11.91 -10.35
CA GLU A 2 5.25 11.80 -9.47
C GLU A 2 5.98 10.44 -9.52
N LEU A 3 5.32 9.37 -9.94
CA LEU A 3 5.88 8.03 -10.02
C LEU A 3 6.40 7.65 -11.42
N GLU A 4 6.17 8.49 -12.44
CA GLU A 4 6.49 8.16 -13.85
C GLU A 4 8.00 8.07 -14.11
N GLU A 5 8.82 8.83 -13.38
CA GLU A 5 10.27 8.82 -13.53
C GLU A 5 10.97 7.75 -12.68
N SER A 6 10.27 7.20 -11.66
CA SER A 6 10.88 6.30 -10.66
C SER A 6 10.37 4.87 -10.70
N VAL A 7 9.28 4.59 -11.43
CA VAL A 7 8.64 3.28 -11.46
C VAL A 7 8.38 2.84 -12.90
N LEU A 8 8.78 1.60 -13.21
CA LEU A 8 8.46 0.96 -14.48
C LEU A 8 7.02 0.44 -14.46
N VAL A 9 6.19 0.90 -15.40
CA VAL A 9 4.82 0.41 -15.58
C VAL A 9 4.83 -0.89 -16.39
N ILE A 10 4.34 -1.98 -15.80
CA ILE A 10 4.40 -3.34 -16.39
C ILE A 10 3.03 -3.91 -16.84
N GLY A 11 1.92 -3.20 -16.56
CA GLY A 11 0.59 -3.69 -16.91
C GLY A 11 -0.53 -2.85 -16.35
N LYS A 12 -1.77 -3.26 -16.65
CA LYS A 12 -3.00 -2.63 -16.15
C LYS A 12 -3.98 -3.70 -15.69
N VAL A 13 -4.82 -3.36 -14.72
CA VAL A 13 -5.93 -4.21 -14.30
C VAL A 13 -7.01 -4.18 -15.38
N LEU A 14 -7.35 -5.34 -15.93
CA LEU A 14 -8.41 -5.48 -16.94
C LEU A 14 -9.79 -5.69 -16.30
N GLU A 15 -9.85 -6.53 -15.27
CA GLU A 15 -11.09 -6.92 -14.60
C GLU A 15 -10.97 -6.86 -13.08
N GLY A 16 -12.10 -6.81 -12.38
CA GLY A 16 -12.11 -6.91 -10.91
C GLY A 16 -11.66 -5.65 -10.16
N MET A 17 -11.68 -4.46 -10.79
CA MET A 17 -11.34 -3.19 -10.13
C MET A 17 -12.13 -2.93 -8.83
N GLY A 18 -13.33 -3.48 -8.69
CA GLY A 18 -14.11 -3.42 -7.44
C GLY A 18 -13.42 -4.09 -6.25
N VAL A 19 -12.58 -5.11 -6.46
CA VAL A 19 -11.77 -5.73 -5.40
C VAL A 19 -10.68 -4.78 -4.93
N VAL A 20 -10.01 -4.11 -5.87
CA VAL A 20 -8.98 -3.09 -5.57
C VAL A 20 -9.57 -1.95 -4.76
N GLU A 21 -10.76 -1.47 -5.12
CA GLU A 21 -11.42 -0.39 -4.38
C GLU A 21 -11.83 -0.84 -2.96
N LYS A 22 -12.31 -2.08 -2.80
CA LYS A 22 -12.57 -2.65 -1.47
C LYS A 22 -11.31 -2.76 -0.62
N MET A 23 -10.17 -3.13 -1.21
CA MET A 23 -8.89 -3.18 -0.51
C MET A 23 -8.46 -1.79 -0.03
N ARG A 24 -8.68 -0.76 -0.84
CA ARG A 24 -8.39 0.64 -0.49
C ARG A 24 -9.20 1.14 0.71
N GLN A 25 -10.42 0.64 0.89
CA GLN A 25 -11.31 1.02 1.99
C GLN A 25 -11.03 0.27 3.30
N VAL A 26 -10.13 -0.70 3.32
CA VAL A 26 -9.76 -1.42 4.55
C VAL A 26 -9.14 -0.44 5.54
N LYS A 27 -9.56 -0.51 6.81
CA LYS A 27 -9.01 0.32 7.86
C LYS A 27 -7.50 0.05 8.01
N THR A 28 -6.71 1.10 7.90
CA THR A 28 -5.26 1.07 8.09
C THR A 28 -4.86 1.88 9.31
N VAL A 29 -3.66 1.59 9.83
CA VAL A 29 -3.02 2.46 10.82
C VAL A 29 -2.78 3.82 10.16
N ARG A 30 -3.34 4.87 10.76
CA ARG A 30 -3.21 6.25 10.27
C ARG A 30 -1.74 6.68 10.23
N ASP A 31 -1.33 7.25 9.11
CA ASP A 31 -0.06 7.96 9.01
C ASP A 31 -0.08 9.23 9.85
N ASN A 32 0.86 9.34 10.78
CA ASN A 32 0.99 10.49 11.68
C ASN A 32 2.34 11.21 11.52
N THR A 33 3.09 10.97 10.44
CA THR A 33 4.38 11.62 10.14
C THR A 33 4.27 13.15 10.03
N GLY A 34 3.08 13.66 9.73
CA GLY A 34 2.77 15.09 9.71
C GLY A 34 2.63 15.73 11.09
N SER A 35 2.45 14.96 12.17
CA SER A 35 2.23 15.50 13.50
C SER A 35 3.52 16.12 14.09
N PRO A 36 3.46 17.35 14.62
CA PRO A 36 4.60 17.99 15.28
C PRO A 36 5.20 17.13 16.40
N TYR A 37 4.36 16.46 17.19
CA TYR A 37 4.81 15.57 18.26
C TYR A 37 5.56 14.36 17.74
N PHE A 38 5.09 13.76 16.64
CA PHE A 38 5.74 12.59 16.05
C PHE A 38 7.11 12.97 15.45
N ARG A 39 7.19 14.11 14.78
CA ARG A 39 8.45 14.64 14.24
C ARG A 39 9.47 14.90 15.34
N VAL A 40 9.06 15.56 16.42
CA VAL A 40 9.93 15.82 17.58
C VAL A 40 10.41 14.51 18.22
N ALA A 41 9.52 13.54 18.43
CA ALA A 41 9.89 12.24 18.99
C ALA A 41 10.92 11.51 18.10
N LYS A 42 10.80 11.62 16.78
CA LYS A 42 11.77 11.05 15.83
C LYS A 42 13.13 11.75 15.90
N VAL A 43 13.15 13.08 16.00
CA VAL A 43 14.40 13.88 16.12
C VAL A 43 15.14 13.58 17.43
N ILE A 44 14.40 13.42 18.53
CA ILE A 44 14.97 13.07 19.85
C ILE A 44 15.52 11.63 19.88
N GLY A 45 15.16 10.80 18.89
CA GLY A 45 15.60 9.41 18.81
C GLY A 45 14.75 8.45 19.64
N ASP A 46 13.48 8.78 19.92
CA ASP A 46 12.56 7.84 20.58
C ASP A 46 12.37 6.60 19.69
N LYS A 47 12.84 5.45 20.17
CA LYS A 47 12.73 4.16 19.47
C LYS A 47 11.27 3.80 19.16
N ARG A 48 10.31 4.23 19.99
CA ARG A 48 8.88 3.95 19.77
C ARG A 48 8.34 4.68 18.57
N ALA A 49 8.82 5.91 18.30
CA ALA A 49 8.44 6.65 17.10
C ALA A 49 8.92 5.94 15.83
N VAL A 50 10.16 5.41 15.85
CA VAL A 50 10.72 4.62 14.74
C VAL A 50 9.95 3.33 14.50
N VAL A 51 9.56 2.63 15.57
CA VAL A 51 8.74 1.40 15.47
C VAL A 51 7.33 1.71 14.96
N ALA A 52 6.71 2.79 15.43
CA ALA A 52 5.38 3.21 15.00
C ALA A 52 5.34 3.59 13.51
N GLU A 53 6.37 4.27 13.01
CA GLU A 53 6.48 4.65 11.60
C GLU A 53 6.39 3.44 10.66
N ARG A 54 7.06 2.34 11.02
CA ARG A 54 7.03 1.08 10.24
C ARG A 54 5.65 0.43 10.21
N GLY A 55 4.76 0.80 11.13
CA GLY A 55 3.41 0.30 11.23
C GLY A 55 2.37 1.15 10.48
N PHE A 56 2.71 2.35 10.03
CA PHE A 56 1.77 3.24 9.34
C PHE A 56 1.32 2.66 8.00
N ASN A 57 0.09 3.02 7.59
CA ASN A 57 -0.58 2.55 6.38
C ASN A 57 -0.78 1.02 6.31
N ARG A 58 -0.39 0.27 7.36
CA ARG A 58 -0.62 -1.16 7.44
C ARG A 58 -2.10 -1.44 7.70
N PRO A 59 -2.77 -2.32 6.92
CA PRO A 59 -4.12 -2.76 7.20
C PRO A 59 -4.24 -3.50 8.54
N TYR A 60 -5.31 -3.26 9.28
CA TYR A 60 -5.62 -4.04 10.49
C TYR A 60 -6.02 -5.48 10.13
N SER A 61 -6.75 -5.64 9.03
CA SER A 61 -7.14 -6.95 8.49
C SER A 61 -6.12 -7.39 7.45
N LYS A 62 -5.62 -8.62 7.57
CA LYS A 62 -4.66 -9.18 6.61
C LYS A 62 -5.34 -9.42 5.27
N VAL A 63 -4.86 -8.76 4.21
CA VAL A 63 -5.26 -9.07 2.83
C VAL A 63 -4.32 -10.13 2.29
N LEU A 64 -4.89 -11.22 1.76
CA LEU A 64 -4.17 -12.38 1.28
C LEU A 64 -4.58 -12.68 -0.16
N VAL A 65 -3.58 -12.96 -1.01
CA VAL A 65 -3.81 -13.55 -2.33
C VAL A 65 -3.92 -15.06 -2.13
N THR A 66 -5.13 -15.59 -2.26
CA THR A 66 -5.40 -17.02 -1.99
C THR A 66 -5.03 -17.91 -3.17
N ASN A 67 -5.16 -17.39 -4.40
CA ASN A 67 -4.83 -18.12 -5.62
C ASN A 67 -4.38 -17.12 -6.70
N CYS A 68 -3.38 -17.50 -7.49
CA CYS A 68 -2.89 -16.74 -8.64
C CYS A 68 -2.38 -17.72 -9.71
N GLY A 69 -2.41 -17.29 -10.96
CA GLY A 69 -1.96 -18.09 -12.09
C GLY A 69 -1.76 -17.25 -13.34
N VAL A 70 -1.21 -17.87 -14.38
CA VAL A 70 -1.09 -17.28 -15.72
C VAL A 70 -2.32 -17.69 -16.51
N MET A 71 -2.95 -16.73 -17.19
CA MET A 71 -4.00 -17.03 -18.15
C MET A 71 -3.38 -17.05 -19.54
N GLU A 72 -3.58 -18.12 -20.29
CA GLU A 72 -3.21 -18.16 -21.70
C GLU A 72 -4.13 -17.22 -22.48
N GLU A 73 -3.55 -16.36 -23.31
CA GLU A 73 -4.31 -15.48 -24.18
C GLU A 73 -5.10 -16.35 -25.16
N SER A 74 -6.41 -16.35 -25.04
CA SER A 74 -7.28 -16.83 -26.11
C SER A 74 -7.08 -15.85 -27.27
N GLN A 75 -6.37 -16.29 -28.32
CA GLN A 75 -6.19 -15.51 -29.53
C GLN A 75 -7.55 -14.95 -29.98
N SER A 76 -7.72 -13.64 -29.86
CA SER A 76 -8.85 -12.95 -30.46
C SER A 76 -8.63 -12.92 -31.96
N LEU A 77 -9.45 -13.70 -32.69
CA LEU A 77 -9.62 -13.63 -34.14
C LEU A 77 -10.03 -12.22 -34.60
#